data_AF-A0A963J4V1-F1
#
_entry.id   AF-A0A963J4V1-F1
#
_cell.length_a   1.000
_cell.length_b   1.000
_cell.length_c   1.000
_cell.angle_alpha   90.00
_cell.angle_beta   90.00
_cell.angle_gamma   90.00
#
_symmetry.space_group_name_H-M   'P 1'
#
loop_
_entity.id
_entity.type
_entity.pdbx_description
1 polymer ?
#
loop_
_entity_poly.entity_id
_entity_poly.type
_entity_poly.pdbx_seq_one_letter_code
_entity_poly.pdbx_strand_id
1 'polypeptide(L)'
;MQQSKNDVWVGLFVMLGVVALVFLALQSANLLTLNFQSGYRVTARFDNIGGLKPQAAVRSAGVVVGRVESITFDDKIYQARVTLQLQDRYAFPKDSSLKILT
;
A
#
# COMPACT_ATOMS: atom_id res chain seq x y z
N MET A 1 -22.07 -33.99 37.57
CA MET A 1 -20.88 -33.94 36.68
C MET A 1 -21.17 -33.12 35.42
N GLN A 2 -21.50 -31.83 35.54
CA GLN A 2 -21.95 -30.98 34.40
C GLN A 2 -21.07 -29.75 34.15
N GLN A 3 -20.09 -29.46 35.01
CA GLN A 3 -19.24 -28.26 34.92
C GLN A 3 -18.28 -28.30 33.71
N SER A 4 -17.74 -29.47 33.37
CA SER A 4 -16.82 -29.65 32.24
C SER A 4 -17.38 -29.15 30.90
N LYS A 5 -18.69 -29.22 30.69
CA LYS A 5 -19.30 -28.83 29.41
C LYS A 5 -19.41 -27.30 29.27
N ASN A 6 -19.59 -26.60 30.39
CA ASN A 6 -19.66 -25.13 30.42
C ASN A 6 -18.27 -24.52 30.34
N ASP A 7 -17.28 -25.12 31.01
CA ASP A 7 -15.89 -24.64 30.99
C ASP A 7 -15.29 -24.68 29.58
N VAL A 8 -15.59 -25.73 28.81
CA VAL A 8 -15.19 -25.84 27.40
C VAL A 8 -15.85 -24.75 26.54
N TRP A 9 -17.11 -24.42 26.79
CA TRP A 9 -17.82 -23.36 26.08
C TRP A 9 -17.28 -21.97 26.40
N VAL A 10 -16.95 -21.71 27.66
CA VAL A 10 -16.31 -20.46 28.09
C VAL A 10 -14.91 -20.35 27.47
N GLY A 11 -14.13 -21.42 27.47
CA GLY A 11 -12.81 -21.46 26.83
C GLY A 11 -12.89 -21.17 25.33
N LEU A 12 -13.87 -21.76 24.62
CA LEU A 12 -14.11 -21.49 23.20
C LEU A 12 -14.49 -20.02 22.95
N PHE A 13 -15.35 -19.44 23.79
CA PHE A 13 -15.75 -18.03 23.69
C PHE A 13 -14.56 -17.09 23.87
N VAL A 14 -13.72 -17.34 24.88
CA VAL A 14 -12.49 -16.55 25.11
C VAL A 14 -11.53 -16.70 23.95
N MET A 15 -11.34 -17.91 23.41
CA MET A 15 -10.46 -18.15 22.26
C MET A 15 -10.92 -17.39 21.02
N LEU A 16 -12.22 -17.40 20.72
CA LEU A 16 -12.82 -16.59 19.66
C LEU A 16 -12.62 -15.09 19.88
N GLY A 17 -12.76 -14.62 21.12
CA GLY A 17 -12.49 -13.23 21.48
C GLY A 17 -11.04 -12.83 21.21
N VAL A 18 -10.08 -13.67 21.59
CA VAL A 18 -8.65 -13.43 21.31
C VAL A 18 -8.39 -13.39 19.81
N VAL A 19 -8.95 -14.32 19.04
CA VAL A 19 -8.82 -14.33 17.57
C VAL A 19 -9.41 -13.05 16.97
N ALA A 20 -10.57 -12.59 17.43
CA ALA A 20 -11.19 -11.36 16.97
C ALA A 20 -10.33 -10.11 17.30
N LEU A 21 -9.73 -10.05 18.49
CA LEU A 21 -8.84 -8.95 18.87
C LEU A 21 -7.58 -8.91 18.00
N VAL A 22 -6.95 -10.07 17.76
CA VAL A 22 -5.79 -10.17 16.86
C VAL A 22 -6.18 -9.73 15.44
N PHE A 23 -7.33 -10.18 14.94
CA PHE A 23 -7.82 -9.80 13.63
C PHE A 23 -8.04 -8.29 13.50
N LEU A 24 -8.67 -7.65 14.48
CA LEU A 24 -8.86 -6.19 14.51
C LEU A 24 -7.54 -5.43 14.58
N ALA A 25 -6.56 -5.92 15.34
CA ALA A 25 -5.23 -5.31 15.42
C ALA A 25 -4.52 -5.33 14.04
N LEU A 26 -4.56 -6.46 13.34
CA LEU A 26 -3.97 -6.58 12.00
C LEU A 26 -4.72 -5.74 10.96
N GLN A 27 -6.06 -5.69 11.03
CA GLN A 27 -6.89 -4.88 10.14
C GLN A 27 -6.64 -3.38 10.34
N SER A 28 -6.56 -2.92 11.59
CA SER A 28 -6.33 -1.50 11.92
C SER A 28 -4.94 -1.02 11.51
N ALA A 29 -3.93 -1.91 11.55
CA ALA A 29 -2.61 -1.66 10.98
C ALA A 29 -2.58 -1.71 9.44
N ASN A 30 -3.74 -1.94 8.79
CA ASN A 30 -3.90 -2.06 7.34
C ASN A 30 -3.01 -3.18 6.72
N LEU A 31 -2.56 -4.14 7.54
CA LEU A 31 -1.71 -5.27 7.13
C LEU A 31 -2.49 -6.35 6.40
N LEU A 32 -3.80 -6.45 6.66
CA LEU A 32 -4.72 -7.38 5.99
C LEU A 32 -5.23 -6.84 4.65
N THR A 33 -4.95 -5.58 4.33
CA THR A 33 -5.27 -5.00 3.02
C THR A 33 -4.25 -5.51 2.01
N LEU A 34 -4.43 -6.76 1.59
CA LEU A 34 -3.80 -7.30 0.40
C LEU A 34 -4.39 -6.57 -0.80
N ASN A 35 -3.80 -5.43 -1.14
CA ASN A 35 -4.23 -4.60 -2.25
C ASN A 35 -3.81 -5.31 -3.55
N PHE A 36 -4.56 -6.35 -3.94
CA PHE A 36 -4.47 -7.07 -5.21
C PHE A 36 -4.93 -6.20 -6.39
N GLN A 37 -4.71 -4.89 -6.30
CA GLN A 37 -5.03 -3.97 -7.35
C GLN A 37 -3.96 -4.18 -8.42
N SER A 38 -4.34 -4.95 -9.44
CA SER A 38 -3.49 -5.18 -10.60
C SER A 38 -3.12 -3.83 -11.21
N GLY A 39 -1.84 -3.70 -11.50
CA GLY A 39 -1.24 -2.46 -11.91
C GLY A 39 0.14 -2.73 -12.49
N TYR A 40 0.64 -1.73 -13.21
CA TYR A 40 1.96 -1.78 -13.80
C TYR A 40 2.88 -0.78 -13.12
N ARG A 41 4.16 -1.12 -13.10
CA ARG A 41 5.20 -0.28 -12.53
C ARG A 41 5.78 0.62 -13.61
N VAL A 42 5.88 1.91 -13.29
CA VAL A 42 6.58 2.90 -14.11
C VAL A 42 7.70 3.47 -13.28
N THR A 43 8.93 3.38 -13.81
CA THR A 43 10.09 3.99 -13.18
C THR A 43 10.41 5.31 -13.87
N ALA A 44 10.43 6.39 -13.10
CA ALA A 44 10.82 7.71 -13.56
C ALA A 44 12.07 8.17 -12.81
N ARG A 45 12.88 8.99 -13.48
CA ARG A 45 14.08 9.60 -12.90
C ARG A 45 13.83 11.09 -12.74
N PHE A 46 14.22 11.63 -11.60
CA PHE A 46 14.10 13.04 -11.27
C PHE A 46 15.42 13.55 -10.74
N ASP A 47 15.81 14.75 -11.17
CA ASP A 47 16.97 15.45 -10.61
C ASP A 47 16.68 15.92 -9.18
N ASN A 48 15.42 16.26 -8.89
CA ASN A 48 14.98 16.66 -7.55
C ASN A 48 13.55 16.18 -7.30
N ILE A 49 13.36 15.47 -6.19
CA ILE A 49 12.05 14.96 -5.73
C ILE A 49 11.44 15.80 -4.61
N GLY A 50 12.18 16.75 -4.05
CA GLY A 50 11.75 17.60 -2.94
C GLY A 50 11.23 16.79 -1.75
N GLY A 51 10.02 17.13 -1.29
CA GLY A 51 9.33 16.48 -0.16
C GLY A 51 8.49 15.25 -0.53
N LEU A 52 8.72 14.62 -1.70
CA LEU A 52 7.95 13.45 -2.13
C LEU A 52 8.16 12.27 -1.16
N LYS A 53 7.05 11.70 -0.67
CA LYS A 53 7.07 10.55 0.24
C LYS A 53 6.59 9.27 -0.46
N PRO A 54 7.05 8.08 -0.02
CA PRO A 54 6.42 6.82 -0.38
C PRO A 54 4.92 6.86 -0.09
N GLN A 55 4.13 6.13 -0.89
CA GLN A 55 2.65 6.08 -0.82
C GLN A 55 1.93 7.39 -1.21
N ALA A 56 2.64 8.42 -1.64
CA ALA A 56 2.03 9.63 -2.20
C ALA A 56 1.14 9.29 -3.41
N ALA A 57 -0.01 9.96 -3.50
CA ALA A 57 -0.96 9.75 -4.59
C ALA A 57 -0.44 10.33 -5.92
N VAL A 58 -0.44 9.51 -6.97
CA VAL A 58 -0.18 9.94 -8.33
C VAL A 58 -1.50 10.33 -8.96
N ARG A 59 -1.58 11.57 -9.46
CA ARG A 59 -2.81 12.12 -10.03
C ARG A 59 -2.65 12.42 -11.51
N SER A 60 -3.68 12.15 -12.28
CA SER A 60 -3.85 12.62 -13.66
C SER A 60 -5.18 13.36 -13.77
N ALA A 61 -5.17 14.58 -14.31
CA ALA A 61 -6.35 15.46 -14.39
C ALA A 61 -7.10 15.60 -13.03
N GLY A 62 -6.38 15.58 -11.91
CA GLY A 62 -6.95 15.66 -10.55
C GLY A 62 -7.43 14.33 -9.96
N VAL A 63 -7.48 13.25 -10.75
CA VAL A 63 -7.94 11.92 -10.32
C VAL A 63 -6.76 11.07 -9.87
N VAL A 64 -6.91 10.33 -8.76
CA VAL A 64 -5.87 9.41 -8.26
C VAL A 64 -5.81 8.17 -9.15
N VAL A 65 -4.71 8.03 -9.90
CA VAL A 65 -4.49 6.93 -10.86
C VAL A 65 -3.49 5.90 -10.37
N GLY A 66 -2.76 6.20 -9.29
CA GLY A 66 -1.74 5.31 -8.72
C GLY A 66 -1.11 5.88 -7.45
N ARG A 67 -0.05 5.23 -7.00
CA ARG A 67 0.75 5.66 -5.83
C ARG A 67 2.24 5.49 -6.07
N VAL A 68 3.03 6.26 -5.37
CA VAL A 68 4.49 6.06 -5.29
C VAL A 68 4.76 4.78 -4.49
N GLU A 69 5.35 3.78 -5.14
CA GLU A 69 5.73 2.51 -4.51
C GLU A 69 7.02 2.69 -3.71
N SER A 70 8.08 3.20 -4.37
CA SER A 70 9.39 3.38 -3.74
C SER A 70 10.16 4.54 -4.34
N ILE A 71 11.08 5.07 -3.55
CA ILE A 71 11.99 6.14 -3.93
C ILE A 71 13.39 5.65 -3.57
N THR A 72 14.29 5.66 -4.54
CA THR A 72 15.68 5.22 -4.39
C THR A 72 16.61 6.25 -5.01
N PHE A 73 17.82 6.37 -4.50
CA PHE A 73 18.85 7.20 -5.10
C PHE A 73 19.79 6.32 -5.93
N ASP A 74 20.09 6.73 -7.16
CA ASP A 74 20.98 5.99 -8.05
C ASP A 74 22.38 6.61 -8.01
N ASP A 75 23.31 5.94 -7.33
CA ASP A 75 24.67 6.41 -7.09
C ASP A 75 25.54 6.53 -8.36
N LYS A 76 25.09 5.98 -9.49
CA LYS A 76 25.86 6.05 -10.75
C LYS A 76 25.56 7.30 -11.56
N ILE A 77 24.30 7.71 -11.54
CA ILE A 77 23.79 8.86 -12.32
C ILE A 77 23.43 10.05 -11.42
N TYR A 78 23.53 9.89 -10.09
CA TYR A 78 23.22 10.90 -9.09
C TYR A 78 21.79 11.48 -9.20
N GLN A 79 20.84 10.64 -9.61
CA GLN A 79 19.43 11.01 -9.75
C GLN A 79 18.55 10.16 -8.85
N ALA A 80 17.42 10.73 -8.43
CA ALA A 80 16.39 9.99 -7.71
C ALA A 80 15.58 9.14 -8.71
N ARG A 81 15.51 7.85 -8.44
CA ARG A 81 14.68 6.87 -9.15
C ARG A 81 13.41 6.62 -8.37
N VAL A 82 12.28 7.04 -8.93
CA VAL A 82 10.95 6.89 -8.34
C VAL A 82 10.21 5.78 -9.07
N THR A 83 9.74 4.79 -8.33
CA THR A 83 8.89 3.72 -8.85
C THR A 83 7.45 4.01 -8.50
N LEU A 84 6.60 4.09 -9.53
CA LEU A 84 5.19 4.39 -9.45
C LEU A 84 4.41 3.11 -9.73
N GLN A 85 3.39 2.82 -8.93
CA GLN A 85 2.42 1.78 -9.21
C GLN A 85 1.15 2.45 -9.75
N LEU A 86 0.89 2.25 -11.05
CA LEU A 86 -0.29 2.77 -11.74
C LEU A 86 -1.32 1.65 -11.89
N GLN A 87 -2.60 2.01 -11.84
CA GLN A 87 -3.68 1.04 -11.99
C GLN A 87 -3.84 0.63 -13.46
N ASP A 88 -4.06 -0.66 -13.75
CA ASP A 88 -4.18 -1.19 -15.13
C ASP A 88 -5.34 -0.57 -15.93
N ARG A 89 -6.37 -0.08 -15.24
CA ARG A 89 -7.51 0.60 -15.87
C ARG A 89 -7.12 1.88 -16.61
N TYR A 90 -5.94 2.44 -16.32
CA TYR A 90 -5.44 3.68 -16.92
C TYR A 90 -4.16 3.38 -17.73
N ALA A 91 -4.30 3.31 -19.05
CA ALA A 91 -3.17 3.17 -19.96
C ALA A 91 -2.62 4.54 -20.35
N PHE A 92 -1.42 4.87 -19.88
CA PHE A 92 -0.71 6.08 -20.29
C PHE A 92 0.22 5.78 -21.46
N PRO A 93 0.21 6.59 -22.53
CA PRO A 93 1.14 6.43 -23.64
C PRO A 93 2.56 6.82 -23.24
N LYS A 94 3.56 6.31 -23.96
CA LYS A 94 4.99 6.44 -23.60
C LYS A 94 5.54 7.87 -23.71
N ASP A 95 4.85 8.76 -24.43
CA ASP A 95 5.14 10.18 -24.58
C ASP A 95 4.54 11.05 -23.46
N SER A 96 3.92 10.42 -22.46
CA SER A 96 3.40 11.13 -21.29
C SER A 96 4.52 11.82 -20.49
N SER A 97 4.22 13.00 -19.98
CA SER A 97 5.11 13.75 -19.09
C SER A 97 4.68 13.62 -17.64
N LEU A 98 5.65 13.49 -16.74
CA LEU A 98 5.45 13.41 -15.29
C LEU A 98 6.05 14.66 -14.65
N LYS A 99 5.30 15.28 -13.73
CA LYS A 99 5.77 16.42 -12.96
C LYS A 99 5.37 16.26 -11.50
N ILE A 100 6.31 16.53 -10.61
CA ILE A 100 6.04 16.62 -9.18
C ILE A 100 5.52 18.03 -8.91
N LEU A 101 4.30 18.11 -8.38
CA LEU A 101 3.71 19.34 -7.88
C LEU A 101 3.77 19.26 -6.35
N THR A 102 4.70 20.00 -5.76
CA THR A 102 4.85 20.16 -4.31
C THR A 102 4.08 21.38 -3.83
#